data_AF-A0A9D2JF93-F1
#
_entry.id   AF-A0A9D2JF93-F1
#
_cell.length_a   1.000
_cell.length_b   1.000
_cell.length_c   1.000
_cell.angle_alpha   90.00
_cell.angle_beta   90.00
_cell.angle_gamma   90.00
#
_symmetry.space_group_name_H-M   'P 1'
#
loop_
_entity.id
_entity.type
_entity.pdbx_description
1 polymer ?
#
loop_
_entity_poly.entity_id
_entity_poly.type
_entity_poly.pdbx_seq_one_letter_code
_entity_poly.pdbx_strand_id
1 'polypeptide(L)'
;MAAAGKVCTGFSKPYVATYAASDGSVTYTGPQQLARGVGVELELETGEGSSFFADNVEAETSPGTFTSGTVTLTVDGLFDTAEKLIMGLPTATQVQVGEEQVDVYDYGDDMQAPYMGLGFIVRYQSAGVVTYAPFLLTKVQFQTPGLEANTQEDEIEYQTQELTATILRDDTAKHKWKRLAADQETEADAEKVLKVLLGGSVE
;
A
#
# COMPACT_ATOMS: atom_id res chain seq x y z
N MET A 1 10.83 24.59 24.00
CA MET A 1 9.48 24.04 23.74
C MET A 1 9.68 22.57 23.46
N ALA A 2 9.17 21.66 24.29
CA ALA A 2 9.22 20.23 23.98
C ALA A 2 8.47 19.98 22.66
N ALA A 3 8.99 19.12 21.78
CA ALA A 3 8.30 18.78 20.54
C ALA A 3 6.92 18.21 20.90
N ALA A 4 5.85 18.91 20.51
CA ALA A 4 4.51 18.40 20.71
C ALA A 4 4.33 17.16 19.81
N GLY A 5 3.88 16.04 20.38
CA GLY A 5 3.50 14.88 19.60
C GLY A 5 2.38 15.22 18.60
N LYS A 6 2.22 14.39 17.58
CA LYS A 6 1.11 14.47 16.61
C LYS A 6 0.25 13.22 16.68
N VAL A 7 -1.06 13.38 16.52
CA VAL A 7 -2.05 12.30 16.62
C VAL A 7 -2.55 11.95 15.22
N CYS A 8 -2.63 10.66 14.90
CA CYS A 8 -3.21 10.18 13.64
C CYS A 8 -4.72 10.45 13.65
N THR A 9 -5.26 10.97 12.56
CA THR A 9 -6.68 11.39 12.46
C THR A 9 -7.31 11.06 11.12
N GLY A 10 -6.62 10.34 10.23
CA GLY A 10 -7.19 9.93 8.95
C GLY A 10 -6.21 9.23 8.03
N PHE A 11 -6.78 8.53 7.06
CA PHE A 11 -6.11 7.82 5.98
C PHE A 11 -6.83 8.16 4.67
N SER A 12 -6.08 8.36 3.60
CA SER A 12 -6.67 8.68 2.30
C SER A 12 -5.74 8.35 1.15
N LYS A 13 -6.30 8.41 -0.07
CA LYS A 13 -5.57 8.36 -1.33
C LYS A 13 -4.60 7.17 -1.44
N PRO A 14 -5.06 5.92 -1.33
CA PRO A 14 -4.21 4.78 -1.66
C PRO A 14 -3.88 4.79 -3.16
N TYR A 15 -2.60 4.70 -3.48
CA TYR A 15 -2.04 4.67 -4.82
C TYR A 15 -1.11 3.47 -4.96
N VAL A 16 -1.08 2.87 -6.15
CA VAL A 16 -0.16 1.80 -6.50
C VAL A 16 0.64 2.17 -7.73
N ALA A 17 1.86 1.64 -7.84
CA ALA A 17 2.68 1.74 -9.05
C ALA A 17 3.45 0.44 -9.27
N THR A 18 3.71 0.11 -10.53
CA THR A 18 4.48 -1.10 -10.89
C THR A 18 5.88 -0.98 -10.32
N TYR A 19 6.32 -2.01 -9.59
CA TYR A 19 7.67 -2.09 -9.04
C TYR A 19 8.62 -2.74 -10.03
N ALA A 20 9.79 -2.14 -10.25
CA ALA A 20 10.89 -2.76 -10.96
C ALA A 20 12.21 -2.54 -10.22
N ALA A 21 13.04 -3.58 -10.20
CA ALA A 21 14.38 -3.54 -9.64
C ALA A 21 15.41 -3.96 -10.69
N SER A 22 16.47 -3.17 -10.83
CA SER A 22 17.62 -3.47 -11.70
C SER A 22 18.88 -2.90 -11.07
N ASP A 23 19.96 -3.68 -11.06
CA ASP A 23 21.29 -3.28 -10.54
C ASP A 23 21.28 -2.62 -9.15
N GLY A 24 20.41 -3.10 -8.24
CA GLY A 24 20.26 -2.55 -6.89
C GLY A 24 19.55 -1.20 -6.81
N SER A 25 18.97 -0.73 -7.92
CA SER A 25 18.08 0.43 -8.00
C SER A 25 16.62 -0.02 -8.10
N VAL A 26 15.76 0.68 -7.37
CA VAL A 26 14.31 0.45 -7.37
C VAL A 26 13.63 1.62 -8.05
N THR A 27 12.75 1.30 -8.99
CA THR A 27 11.97 2.25 -9.78
C THR A 27 10.50 1.90 -9.73
N TYR A 28 9.66 2.92 -9.87
CA TYR A 28 8.21 2.79 -9.94
C TYR A 28 7.72 3.43 -11.22
N THR A 29 6.69 2.86 -11.84
CA THR A 29 6.09 3.42 -13.07
C THR A 29 4.58 3.32 -13.05
N GLY A 30 3.91 4.29 -13.69
CA GLY A 30 2.46 4.29 -13.83
C GLY A 30 1.71 4.37 -12.51
N PRO A 31 1.94 5.40 -11.67
CA PRO A 31 1.17 5.56 -10.45
C PRO A 31 -0.32 5.72 -10.80
N GLN A 32 -1.14 4.87 -10.21
CA GLN A 32 -2.59 4.93 -10.35
C GLN A 32 -3.26 4.84 -8.98
N GLN A 33 -4.41 5.52 -8.85
CA GLN A 33 -5.18 5.44 -7.61
C GLN A 33 -5.75 4.03 -7.49
N LEU A 34 -5.65 3.43 -6.30
CA LEU A 34 -6.16 2.08 -6.04
C LEU A 34 -7.68 2.11 -5.83
N ALA A 35 -8.13 2.97 -4.93
CA ALA A 35 -9.52 3.16 -4.51
C ALA A 35 -9.64 4.45 -3.67
N ARG A 36 -10.80 4.69 -3.02
CA ARG A 36 -10.88 5.64 -1.91
C ARG A 36 -10.70 4.89 -0.59
N GLY A 37 -9.81 5.42 0.25
CA GLY A 37 -9.43 4.76 1.50
C GLY A 37 -10.44 4.97 2.63
N VAL A 38 -10.72 3.90 3.38
CA VAL A 38 -11.51 3.90 4.62
C VAL A 38 -10.59 3.64 5.83
N GLY A 39 -9.67 2.69 5.70
CA GLY A 39 -8.73 2.33 6.77
C GLY A 39 -7.45 1.68 6.25
N VAL A 40 -6.40 1.73 7.07
CA VAL A 40 -5.13 1.02 6.83
C VAL A 40 -4.60 0.47 8.15
N GLU A 41 -4.20 -0.79 8.13
CA GLU A 41 -3.54 -1.46 9.24
C GLU A 41 -2.23 -2.09 8.76
N LEU A 42 -1.21 -2.05 9.62
CA LEU A 42 0.14 -2.53 9.34
C LEU A 42 0.58 -3.46 10.48
N GLU A 43 0.81 -4.72 10.15
CA GLU A 43 1.37 -5.72 11.06
C GLU A 43 2.82 -6.01 10.62
N LEU A 44 3.79 -5.74 11.50
CA LEU A 44 5.21 -5.83 11.16
C LEU A 44 5.88 -7.05 11.81
N GLU A 45 6.40 -7.91 10.95
CA GLU A 45 7.40 -8.95 11.18
C GLU A 45 8.76 -8.38 11.62
N THR A 46 9.28 -8.63 12.83
CA THR A 46 10.69 -8.35 13.15
C THR A 46 11.39 -9.62 13.60
N GLY A 47 12.59 -9.88 13.06
CA GLY A 47 13.41 -11.01 13.52
C GLY A 47 13.81 -10.85 14.99
N GLU A 48 14.18 -11.97 15.63
CA GLU A 48 14.62 -11.94 17.02
C GLU A 48 15.91 -11.13 17.17
N GLY A 49 15.92 -10.20 18.14
CA GLY A 49 17.15 -9.54 18.56
C GLY A 49 18.02 -10.50 19.38
N SER A 50 19.33 -10.28 19.37
CA SER A 50 20.27 -11.06 20.18
C SER A 50 20.99 -10.16 21.18
N SER A 51 21.05 -10.59 22.43
CA SER A 51 21.88 -9.96 23.46
C SER A 51 23.08 -10.85 23.74
N PHE A 52 24.29 -10.28 23.64
CA PHE A 52 25.53 -10.88 24.09
C PHE A 52 25.82 -10.40 25.52
N PHE A 53 26.07 -11.34 26.44
CA PHE A 53 26.36 -11.04 27.84
C PHE A 53 27.83 -11.33 28.16
N ALA A 54 28.51 -10.40 28.82
CA ALA A 54 29.86 -10.56 29.35
C ALA A 54 29.88 -10.20 30.84
N ASP A 55 30.60 -10.97 31.66
CA ASP A 55 30.65 -10.78 33.12
C ASP A 55 29.28 -10.70 33.81
N ASN A 56 28.30 -11.47 33.32
CA ASN A 56 26.91 -11.49 33.79
C ASN A 56 26.16 -10.15 33.61
N VAL A 57 26.66 -9.29 32.71
CA VAL A 57 26.01 -8.03 32.30
C VAL A 57 25.80 -8.06 30.78
N GLU A 58 24.70 -7.47 30.31
CA GLU A 58 24.46 -7.30 28.88
C GLU A 58 25.56 -6.41 28.29
N ALA A 59 26.32 -6.94 27.34
CA ALA A 59 27.50 -6.31 26.76
C ALA A 59 27.21 -5.74 25.36
N GLU A 60 26.44 -6.47 24.55
CA GLU A 60 25.99 -5.99 23.24
C GLU A 60 24.55 -6.45 22.97
N THR A 61 23.78 -5.60 22.30
CA THR A 61 22.40 -5.90 21.92
C THR A 61 22.21 -5.57 20.45
N SER A 62 21.82 -6.57 19.67
CA SER A 62 21.41 -6.40 18.28
C SER A 62 19.88 -6.34 18.23
N PRO A 63 19.26 -5.20 17.84
CA PRO A 63 17.82 -5.14 17.68
C PRO A 63 17.35 -6.05 16.55
N GLY A 64 16.12 -6.54 16.67
CA GLY A 64 15.44 -7.27 15.61
C GLY A 64 15.33 -6.46 14.33
N THR A 65 15.63 -7.07 13.18
CA THR A 65 15.48 -6.40 11.87
C THR A 65 14.12 -6.76 11.27
N PHE A 66 13.38 -5.78 10.75
CA PHE A 66 12.10 -5.99 10.03
C PHE A 66 12.25 -7.12 9.01
N THR A 67 11.54 -8.24 9.13
CA THR A 67 11.63 -9.39 8.22
C THR A 67 10.63 -9.28 7.08
N SER A 68 9.35 -9.14 7.43
CA SER A 68 8.22 -9.07 6.52
C SER A 68 7.07 -8.33 7.21
N GLY A 69 5.92 -8.17 6.57
CA GLY A 69 4.73 -7.68 7.26
C GLY A 69 3.49 -7.85 6.41
N THR A 70 2.36 -7.45 6.96
CA THR A 70 1.07 -7.44 6.28
C THR A 70 0.50 -6.03 6.33
N VAL A 71 -0.05 -5.57 5.21
CA VAL A 71 -0.88 -4.37 5.15
C VAL A 71 -2.29 -4.79 4.77
N THR A 72 -3.26 -4.32 5.56
CA THR A 72 -4.69 -4.50 5.30
C THR A 72 -5.29 -3.14 5.01
N LEU A 73 -5.92 -3.00 3.85
CA LEU A 73 -6.61 -1.79 3.42
C LEU A 73 -8.11 -2.05 3.42
N THR A 74 -8.87 -1.18 4.07
CA THR A 74 -10.31 -1.09 3.88
C THR A 74 -10.58 0.04 2.89
N VAL A 75 -11.27 -0.27 1.80
CA VAL A 75 -11.57 0.67 0.72
C VAL A 75 -13.06 0.66 0.38
N ASP A 76 -13.53 1.71 -0.29
CA ASP A 76 -14.92 1.80 -0.73
C ASP A 76 -15.26 0.88 -1.91
N GLY A 77 -14.27 0.58 -2.75
CA GLY A 77 -14.37 -0.31 -3.89
C GLY A 77 -13.14 -0.16 -4.77
N LEU A 78 -12.50 -1.28 -5.10
CA LEU A 78 -11.31 -1.31 -5.94
C LEU A 78 -11.65 -0.84 -7.37
N PHE A 79 -10.81 0.04 -7.93
CA PHE A 79 -10.98 0.40 -9.34
C PHE A 79 -10.54 -0.76 -10.25
N ASP A 80 -11.35 -1.07 -11.27
CA ASP A 80 -11.12 -2.16 -12.22
C ASP A 80 -9.73 -2.11 -12.89
N THR A 81 -9.26 -0.91 -13.28
CA THR A 81 -7.91 -0.75 -13.85
C THR A 81 -6.80 -1.02 -12.82
N ALA A 82 -7.05 -0.74 -11.55
CA ALA A 82 -6.12 -0.98 -10.47
C ALA A 82 -6.09 -2.47 -10.11
N GLU A 83 -7.26 -3.13 -10.06
CA GLU A 83 -7.40 -4.57 -9.86
C GLU A 83 -6.59 -5.36 -10.89
N LYS A 84 -6.79 -5.06 -12.17
CA LYS A 84 -6.04 -5.68 -13.27
C LYS A 84 -4.54 -5.55 -13.09
N LEU A 85 -4.07 -4.38 -12.63
CA LEU A 85 -2.65 -4.15 -12.43
C LEU A 85 -2.10 -4.92 -11.23
N ILE A 86 -2.76 -4.85 -10.06
CA ILE A 86 -2.25 -5.47 -8.83
C ILE A 86 -2.34 -7.00 -8.88
N MET A 87 -3.29 -7.53 -9.64
CA MET A 87 -3.47 -8.97 -9.85
C MET A 87 -2.66 -9.48 -11.04
N GLY A 88 -2.26 -8.62 -11.98
CA GLY A 88 -1.58 -9.05 -13.21
C GLY A 88 -2.49 -9.92 -14.07
N LEU A 89 -3.73 -9.48 -14.27
CA LEU A 89 -4.74 -10.24 -15.04
C LEU A 89 -4.36 -10.33 -16.52
N PRO A 90 -4.67 -11.47 -17.19
CA PRO A 90 -4.47 -11.62 -18.62
C PRO A 90 -5.38 -10.67 -19.41
N THR A 91 -5.16 -10.60 -20.72
CA THR A 91 -6.05 -9.85 -21.62
C THR A 91 -7.45 -10.45 -21.57
N ALA A 92 -8.46 -9.59 -21.60
CA ALA A 92 -9.85 -10.02 -21.59
C ALA A 92 -10.15 -11.00 -22.74
N THR A 93 -10.93 -12.02 -22.44
CA THR A 93 -11.65 -12.77 -23.46
C THR A 93 -12.96 -12.04 -23.77
N GLN A 94 -13.42 -12.11 -25.02
CA GLN A 94 -14.66 -11.46 -25.42
C GLN A 94 -15.78 -12.49 -25.52
N VAL A 95 -16.86 -12.24 -24.78
CA VAL A 95 -18.08 -13.04 -24.85
C VAL A 95 -19.15 -12.23 -25.55
N GLN A 96 -19.71 -12.80 -26.62
CA GLN A 96 -20.81 -12.19 -27.34
C GLN A 96 -22.11 -12.32 -26.55
N VAL A 97 -22.75 -11.19 -26.24
CA VAL A 97 -24.05 -11.10 -25.59
C VAL A 97 -24.99 -10.33 -26.51
N GLY A 98 -25.77 -11.06 -27.31
CA GLY A 98 -26.61 -10.45 -28.35
C GLY A 98 -25.76 -9.81 -29.45
N GLU A 99 -25.89 -8.50 -29.62
CA GLU A 99 -25.11 -7.69 -30.58
C GLU A 99 -23.86 -7.04 -29.95
N GLU A 100 -23.67 -7.20 -28.64
CA GLU A 100 -22.57 -6.59 -27.88
C GLU A 100 -21.47 -7.61 -27.56
N GLN A 101 -20.25 -7.12 -27.39
CA GLN A 101 -19.11 -7.88 -26.87
C GLN A 101 -18.84 -7.43 -25.44
N VAL A 102 -18.71 -8.38 -24.52
CA VAL A 102 -18.39 -8.12 -23.11
C VAL A 102 -17.01 -8.70 -22.82
N ASP A 103 -16.15 -7.86 -22.26
CA ASP A 103 -14.84 -8.27 -21.76
C ASP A 103 -15.00 -9.13 -20.49
N VAL A 104 -14.40 -10.31 -20.49
CA VAL A 104 -14.36 -11.24 -19.37
C VAL A 104 -12.91 -11.46 -18.96
N TYR A 105 -12.64 -11.35 -17.67
CA TYR A 105 -11.31 -11.54 -17.09
C TYR A 105 -11.29 -12.82 -16.27
N ASP A 106 -10.48 -13.78 -16.72
CA ASP A 106 -10.34 -15.06 -16.05
C ASP A 106 -9.28 -14.98 -14.94
N TYR A 107 -9.67 -15.41 -13.74
CA TYR A 107 -8.79 -15.54 -12.58
C TYR A 107 -8.30 -17.00 -12.51
N GLY A 108 -7.03 -17.23 -12.86
CA GLY A 108 -6.47 -18.57 -12.94
C GLY A 108 -4.94 -18.58 -13.01
N ASP A 109 -4.35 -19.68 -13.48
CA ASP A 109 -2.89 -19.91 -13.48
C ASP A 109 -2.09 -18.88 -14.33
N ASP A 110 -2.74 -18.21 -15.27
CA ASP A 110 -2.13 -17.16 -16.09
C ASP A 110 -2.00 -15.82 -15.33
N MET A 111 -2.64 -15.69 -14.16
CA MET A 111 -2.52 -14.53 -13.29
C MET A 111 -1.16 -14.51 -12.59
N GLN A 112 -0.42 -13.42 -12.75
CA GLN A 112 0.87 -13.23 -12.10
C GLN A 112 0.86 -11.90 -11.34
N ALA A 113 0.42 -11.93 -10.08
CA ALA A 113 0.38 -10.76 -9.21
C ALA A 113 1.80 -10.16 -9.07
N PRO A 114 2.07 -8.98 -9.66
CA PRO A 114 3.40 -8.40 -9.66
C PRO A 114 3.75 -7.80 -8.30
N TYR A 115 5.03 -7.49 -8.11
CA TYR A 115 5.43 -6.58 -7.03
C TYR A 115 4.98 -5.16 -7.36
N MET A 116 4.54 -4.45 -6.33
CA MET A 116 4.01 -3.10 -6.43
C MET A 116 4.64 -2.19 -5.38
N GLY A 117 4.71 -0.89 -5.66
CA GLY A 117 4.82 0.13 -4.63
C GLY A 117 3.42 0.53 -4.18
N LEU A 118 3.18 0.60 -2.86
CA LEU A 118 1.90 1.03 -2.29
C LEU A 118 2.09 2.32 -1.50
N GLY A 119 1.50 3.39 -1.99
CA GLY A 119 1.51 4.71 -1.37
C GLY A 119 0.16 5.12 -0.80
N PHE A 120 0.15 5.93 0.25
CA PHE A 120 -1.07 6.54 0.80
C PHE A 120 -0.73 7.78 1.63
N ILE A 121 -1.76 8.54 2.04
CA ILE A 121 -1.61 9.74 2.87
C ILE A 121 -2.18 9.47 4.26
N VAL A 122 -1.43 9.87 5.28
CA VAL A 122 -1.88 9.84 6.68
C VAL A 122 -2.05 11.27 7.18
N ARG A 123 -3.24 11.59 7.68
CA ARG A 123 -3.57 12.91 8.25
C ARG A 123 -3.23 12.92 9.74
N TYR A 124 -2.46 13.91 10.16
CA TYR A 124 -2.10 14.14 11.56
C TYR A 124 -2.63 15.47 12.07
N GLN A 125 -2.78 15.57 13.39
CA GLN A 125 -3.06 16.82 14.08
C GLN A 125 -2.12 17.00 15.29
N SER A 126 -1.56 18.19 15.46
CA SER A 126 -0.75 18.59 16.62
C SER A 126 -1.04 20.04 16.98
N ALA A 127 -1.37 20.31 18.24
CA ALA A 127 -1.68 21.66 18.74
C ALA A 127 -2.70 22.45 17.86
N GLY A 128 -3.67 21.76 17.27
CA GLY A 128 -4.68 22.35 16.38
C GLY A 128 -4.26 22.53 14.92
N VAL A 129 -2.98 22.27 14.58
CA VAL A 129 -2.47 22.29 13.21
C VAL A 129 -2.64 20.90 12.59
N VAL A 130 -3.18 20.87 11.37
CA VAL A 130 -3.38 19.66 10.57
C VAL A 130 -2.24 19.53 9.56
N THR A 131 -1.70 18.32 9.41
CA THR A 131 -0.68 18.00 8.42
C THR A 131 -0.95 16.67 7.73
N TYR A 132 -0.34 16.46 6.57
CA TYR A 132 -0.54 15.29 5.72
C TYR A 132 0.81 14.65 5.40
N ALA A 133 1.00 13.39 5.80
CA ALA A 133 2.25 12.67 5.61
C ALA A 133 2.11 11.64 4.47
N PRO A 134 2.85 11.79 3.36
CA PRO A 134 2.93 10.77 2.32
C PRO A 134 3.71 9.54 2.81
N PHE A 135 3.07 8.39 2.76
CA PHE A 135 3.62 7.11 3.18
C PHE A 135 3.78 6.20 1.95
N LEU A 136 4.90 5.50 1.83
CA LEU A 136 5.15 4.54 0.76
C LEU A 136 5.74 3.25 1.34
N LEU A 137 5.03 2.15 1.15
CA LEU A 137 5.57 0.79 1.27
C LEU A 137 6.26 0.44 -0.03
N THR A 138 7.56 0.16 0.05
CA THR A 138 8.44 0.13 -1.12
C THR A 138 8.25 -1.11 -1.98
N LYS A 139 7.87 -2.23 -1.39
CA LYS A 139 7.60 -3.48 -2.10
C LYS A 139 6.48 -4.22 -1.40
N VAL A 140 5.37 -4.36 -2.10
CA VAL A 140 4.23 -5.16 -1.65
C VAL A 140 3.80 -6.14 -2.73
N GLN A 141 3.15 -7.23 -2.33
CA GLN A 141 2.47 -8.14 -3.24
C GLN A 141 1.06 -8.39 -2.72
N PHE A 142 0.06 -8.09 -3.54
CA PHE A 142 -1.35 -8.24 -3.15
C PHE A 142 -1.76 -9.71 -3.17
N GLN A 143 -2.62 -10.07 -2.23
CA GLN A 143 -3.37 -11.31 -2.25
C GLN A 143 -4.64 -11.11 -3.08
N THR A 144 -5.16 -12.20 -3.65
CA THR A 144 -6.44 -12.17 -4.35
C THR A 144 -7.54 -11.70 -3.39
N PRO A 145 -8.24 -10.60 -3.67
CA PRO A 145 -9.31 -10.13 -2.80
C PRO A 145 -10.48 -11.12 -2.81
N GLY A 146 -11.13 -11.27 -1.66
CA GLY A 146 -12.39 -11.99 -1.56
C GLY A 146 -13.57 -11.18 -2.12
N LEU A 147 -14.70 -11.86 -2.31
CA LEU A 147 -15.98 -11.22 -2.60
C LEU A 147 -16.92 -11.43 -1.40
N GLU A 148 -17.33 -10.32 -0.80
CA GLU A 148 -18.39 -10.28 0.21
C GLU A 148 -19.49 -9.35 -0.29
N ALA A 149 -20.70 -9.88 -0.42
CA ALA A 149 -21.86 -9.15 -0.94
C ALA A 149 -23.14 -9.63 -0.23
N ASN A 150 -23.85 -8.70 0.39
CA ASN A 150 -25.11 -8.96 1.07
C ASN A 150 -26.29 -8.73 0.10
N THR A 151 -27.37 -9.48 0.30
CA THR A 151 -28.62 -9.20 -0.42
C THR A 151 -29.18 -7.85 0.01
N GLN A 152 -29.72 -7.09 -0.94
CA GLN A 152 -30.38 -5.83 -0.63
C GLN A 152 -31.61 -6.06 0.26
N GLU A 153 -31.69 -5.33 1.38
CA GLU A 153 -32.85 -5.26 2.27
C GLU A 153 -33.65 -3.96 2.03
N ASP A 154 -34.66 -3.69 2.86
CA ASP A 154 -35.49 -2.46 2.77
C ASP A 154 -34.67 -1.17 3.03
N GLU A 155 -33.58 -1.28 3.80
CA GLU A 155 -32.60 -0.21 4.02
C GLU A 155 -31.28 -0.51 3.29
N ILE A 156 -30.62 0.54 2.78
CA ILE A 156 -29.35 0.40 2.06
C ILE A 156 -28.22 0.21 3.08
N GLU A 157 -27.59 -0.96 3.07
CA GLU A 157 -26.32 -1.23 3.75
C GLU A 157 -25.14 -0.97 2.79
N TYR A 158 -24.23 -0.07 3.17
CA TYR A 158 -23.01 0.19 2.38
C TYR A 158 -21.91 -0.79 2.81
N GLN A 159 -21.40 -1.56 1.86
CA GLN A 159 -20.31 -2.51 2.09
C GLN A 159 -18.97 -1.91 1.65
N THR A 160 -17.91 -2.21 2.40
CA THR A 160 -16.52 -1.89 2.04
C THR A 160 -15.80 -3.16 1.58
N GLN A 161 -14.70 -2.98 0.86
CA GLN A 161 -13.84 -4.07 0.43
C GLN A 161 -12.54 -4.09 1.23
N GLU A 162 -12.08 -5.28 1.60
CA GLU A 162 -10.77 -5.51 2.22
C GLU A 162 -9.75 -5.96 1.17
N LEU A 163 -8.55 -5.36 1.20
CA LEU A 163 -7.41 -5.73 0.38
C LEU A 163 -6.22 -6.02 1.28
N THR A 164 -5.60 -7.18 1.09
CA THR A 164 -4.43 -7.61 1.87
C THR A 164 -3.21 -7.70 0.98
N ALA A 165 -2.07 -7.20 1.44
CA ALA A 165 -0.79 -7.36 0.76
C ALA A 165 0.34 -7.68 1.73
N THR A 166 1.28 -8.51 1.28
CA THR A 166 2.50 -8.79 2.02
C THR A 166 3.52 -7.68 1.75
N ILE A 167 4.11 -7.14 2.82
CA ILE A 167 5.18 -6.14 2.80
C ILE A 167 6.52 -6.85 2.78
N LEU A 168 7.36 -6.44 1.83
CA LEU A 168 8.69 -7.00 1.62
C LEU A 168 9.75 -5.91 1.71
N ARG A 169 10.99 -6.32 1.96
CA ARG A 169 12.14 -5.43 1.80
C ARG A 169 12.41 -5.19 0.32
N ASP A 170 12.73 -3.96 -0.06
CA ASP A 170 13.10 -3.64 -1.43
C ASP A 170 14.46 -4.23 -1.83
N ASP A 171 14.72 -4.25 -3.14
CA ASP A 171 15.93 -4.82 -3.73
C ASP A 171 17.11 -3.83 -3.74
N THR A 172 17.00 -2.71 -3.02
CA THR A 172 18.16 -1.82 -2.84
C THR A 172 19.15 -2.42 -1.86
N ALA A 173 20.42 -1.99 -1.90
CA ALA A 173 21.45 -2.44 -0.96
C ALA A 173 21.10 -2.18 0.53
N LYS A 174 20.14 -1.28 0.81
CA LYS A 174 19.67 -0.96 2.16
C LYS A 174 18.33 -1.61 2.51
N HIS A 175 17.74 -2.38 1.60
CA HIS A 175 16.55 -3.18 1.84
C HIS A 175 15.42 -2.38 2.51
N LYS A 176 15.14 -1.19 1.96
CA LYS A 176 14.13 -0.28 2.53
C LYS A 176 12.77 -0.95 2.37
N TRP A 177 11.97 -0.97 3.42
CA TRP A 177 10.59 -1.48 3.38
C TRP A 177 9.54 -0.35 3.38
N LYS A 178 9.96 0.86 3.76
CA LYS A 178 9.10 2.03 3.93
C LYS A 178 9.85 3.33 3.65
N ARG A 179 9.11 4.30 3.11
CA ARG A 179 9.51 5.70 2.97
C ARG A 179 8.39 6.57 3.53
N LEU A 180 8.77 7.54 4.36
CA LEU A 180 7.85 8.53 4.92
C LEU A 180 8.36 9.90 4.50
N ALA A 181 7.56 10.65 3.73
CA ALA A 181 7.92 12.01 3.39
C ALA A 181 7.60 12.95 4.56
N ALA A 182 8.21 14.13 4.55
CA ALA A 182 7.87 15.16 5.51
C ALA A 182 6.39 15.55 5.39
N ASP A 183 5.82 15.99 6.50
CA ASP A 183 4.46 16.50 6.58
C ASP A 183 4.26 17.67 5.61
N GLN A 184 3.17 17.64 4.86
CA GLN A 184 2.71 18.72 3.99
C GLN A 184 1.54 19.47 4.65
N GLU A 185 1.37 20.73 4.28
CA GLU A 185 0.28 21.58 4.81
C GLU A 185 -1.08 21.18 4.22
N THR A 186 -1.10 20.67 2.99
CA THR A 186 -2.33 20.27 2.29
C THR A 186 -2.28 18.82 1.82
N GLU A 187 -3.45 18.20 1.73
CA GLU A 187 -3.60 16.85 1.18
C GLU A 187 -3.19 16.79 -0.30
N ALA A 188 -3.49 17.85 -1.06
CA ALA A 188 -3.14 17.94 -2.47
C ALA A 188 -1.62 17.98 -2.68
N ASP A 189 -0.87 18.69 -1.83
CA ASP A 189 0.59 18.70 -1.91
C ASP A 189 1.19 17.37 -1.47
N ALA A 190 0.61 16.72 -0.45
CA ALA A 190 0.97 15.37 -0.08
C ALA A 190 0.73 14.36 -1.22
N GLU A 191 -0.37 14.49 -1.96
CA GLU A 191 -0.69 13.66 -3.13
C GLU A 191 0.34 13.85 -4.25
N LYS A 192 0.77 15.09 -4.52
CA LYS A 192 1.85 15.36 -5.50
C LYS A 192 3.15 14.70 -5.10
N VAL A 193 3.56 14.83 -3.84
CA VAL A 193 4.77 14.18 -3.30
C VAL A 193 4.66 12.66 -3.45
N LEU A 194 3.50 12.09 -3.10
CA LEU A 194 3.25 10.66 -3.20
C LEU A 194 3.39 10.14 -4.64
N LYS A 195 2.81 10.84 -5.61
CA LYS A 195 2.92 10.50 -7.04
C LYS A 195 4.37 10.54 -7.53
N VAL A 196 5.16 11.52 -7.11
CA VAL A 196 6.60 11.59 -7.41
C VAL A 196 7.37 10.43 -6.80
N LEU A 197 7.07 10.06 -5.55
CA LEU A 197 7.70 8.91 -4.90
C LEU A 197 7.41 7.59 -5.64
N LEU A 198 6.25 7.50 -6.28
CA LEU A 198 5.79 6.40 -7.13
C LEU A 198 6.18 6.57 -8.62
N GLY A 199 7.12 7.46 -8.94
CA GLY A 199 7.68 7.60 -10.29
C GLY A 199 6.80 8.36 -11.30
N GLY A 200 5.75 9.03 -10.83
CA GLY A 200 4.96 9.97 -11.63
C GLY A 200 5.61 11.34 -11.78
N SER A 201 5.13 12.11 -12.75
CA SER A 201 5.49 13.52 -12.95
C SER A 201 4.53 14.43 -12.19
N VAL A 202 5.00 15.62 -11.81
CA VAL A 202 4.14 16.73 -11.35
C VAL A 202 3.88 17.63 -12.54
N GLU A 203 2.63 17.75 -12.98
CA GLU A 203 2.18 18.91 -13.78
C GLU A 203 1.72 20.04 -12.86
#